data_AF-A0A7J4BBU8-F1
#
_entry.id   AF-A0A7J4BBU8-F1
#
_cell.length_a   1.000
_cell.length_b   1.000
_cell.length_c   1.000
_cell.angle_alpha   90.00
_cell.angle_beta   90.00
_cell.angle_gamma   90.00
#
_symmetry.space_group_name_H-M   'P 1'
#
loop_
_entity.id
_entity.type
_entity.pdbx_description
1 polymer ?
#
loop_
_entity_poly.entity_id
_entity_poly.type
_entity_poly.pdbx_seq_one_letter_code
_entity_poly.pdbx_strand_id
1 'polypeptide(L)'
;ADIGLWDRIRIESAFHPLLIGGALMHIWLGEAFPSVEALHEMNKKIINNTLTAYYAYTKDLTLCKKCNFVHGEAVRTCPKCGASDVEIYSRITGYYQNISSWNEGKRAEFLDRKRYKVLN
;
A
#
# COMPACT_ATOMS: atom_id res chain seq x y z
N ALA A 1 -6.00 -8.94 -7.54
CA ALA A 1 -6.94 -10.01 -7.15
C ALA A 1 -8.13 -9.42 -6.43
N ASP A 2 -9.34 -9.73 -6.90
CA ASP A 2 -10.57 -9.19 -6.35
C ASP A 2 -11.09 -10.01 -5.17
N ILE A 3 -10.48 -9.80 -3.99
CA ILE A 3 -10.88 -10.44 -2.73
C ILE A 3 -11.03 -9.39 -1.63
N GLY A 4 -11.82 -9.69 -0.59
CA GLY A 4 -11.95 -8.84 0.60
C GLY A 4 -10.63 -8.68 1.34
N LEU A 5 -10.47 -7.58 2.10
CA LEU A 5 -9.25 -7.34 2.87
C LEU A 5 -9.01 -8.45 3.90
N TRP A 6 -10.03 -8.83 4.65
CA TRP A 6 -9.93 -9.89 5.66
C TRP A 6 -9.70 -11.27 5.05
N ASP A 7 -10.25 -11.55 3.87
CA ASP A 7 -9.95 -12.78 3.14
C ASP A 7 -8.48 -12.85 2.75
N ARG A 8 -7.95 -11.76 2.17
CA ARG A 8 -6.53 -11.63 1.85
C ARG A 8 -5.66 -11.89 3.08
N ILE A 9 -5.94 -11.20 4.18
CA ILE A 9 -5.17 -11.32 5.42
C ILE A 9 -5.20 -12.76 5.93
N ARG A 10 -6.37 -13.42 5.97
CA ARG A 10 -6.47 -14.82 6.41
C ARG A 10 -5.68 -15.77 5.52
N ILE A 11 -5.80 -15.63 4.20
CA ILE A 11 -5.12 -16.49 3.24
C ILE A 11 -3.60 -16.31 3.34
N GLU A 12 -3.10 -15.07 3.26
CA GLU A 12 -1.66 -14.81 3.28
C GLU A 12 -1.04 -15.16 4.63
N SER A 13 -1.67 -14.77 5.74
CA SER A 13 -1.14 -15.02 7.08
C SER A 13 -0.98 -16.50 7.41
N ALA A 14 -1.81 -17.39 6.85
CA ALA A 14 -1.69 -18.83 7.04
C ALA A 14 -0.33 -19.40 6.57
N PHE A 15 0.34 -18.73 5.64
CA PHE A 15 1.66 -19.14 5.15
C PHE A 15 2.81 -18.56 5.98
N HIS A 16 2.61 -17.50 6.77
CA HIS A 16 3.68 -16.83 7.49
C HIS A 16 4.44 -17.78 8.46
N PRO A 17 3.78 -18.67 9.23
CA PRO A 17 4.49 -19.64 10.07
C PRO A 17 5.32 -20.68 9.29
N LEU A 18 5.01 -20.90 8.01
CA LEU A 18 5.70 -21.86 7.15
C LEU A 18 6.95 -21.25 6.49
N LEU A 19 7.03 -19.93 6.42
CA LEU A 19 8.07 -19.19 5.70
C LEU A 19 9.12 -18.62 6.65
N ILE A 20 10.04 -19.49 7.10
CA ILE A 20 11.12 -19.14 8.04
C ILE A 20 12.09 -18.04 7.52
N GLY A 21 12.16 -17.85 6.19
CA GLY A 21 12.92 -16.75 5.57
C GLY A 21 12.20 -15.39 5.63
N GLY A 22 10.99 -15.35 6.19
CA GLY A 22 10.13 -14.18 6.26
C GLY A 22 9.15 -14.08 5.10
N ALA A 23 8.00 -13.49 5.39
CA ALA A 23 6.96 -13.15 4.43
C ALA A 23 6.46 -11.74 4.73
N LEU A 24 6.25 -10.92 3.69
CA LEU A 24 5.69 -9.58 3.82
C LEU A 24 4.32 -9.54 3.14
N MET A 25 3.29 -9.28 3.94
CA MET A 25 1.95 -8.97 3.44
C MET A 25 1.79 -7.46 3.23
N HIS A 26 1.33 -7.06 2.05
CA HIS A 26 1.00 -5.67 1.74
C HIS A 26 -0.50 -5.41 1.90
N ILE A 27 -0.84 -4.42 2.74
CA ILE A 27 -2.18 -3.82 2.78
C ILE A 27 -2.11 -2.49 2.02
N TRP A 28 -2.54 -2.51 0.75
CA TRP A 28 -2.57 -1.31 -0.09
C TRP A 28 -3.69 -0.38 0.37
N LEU A 29 -3.35 0.77 0.94
CA LEU A 29 -4.31 1.76 1.37
C LEU A 29 -4.82 2.56 0.15
N GLY A 30 -6.14 2.67 0.04
CA GLY A 30 -6.81 3.46 -0.99
C GLY A 30 -7.15 4.89 -0.57
N GLU A 31 -6.73 5.31 0.62
CA GLU A 31 -7.00 6.62 1.20
C GLU A 31 -5.69 7.39 1.40
N ALA A 32 -5.65 8.64 0.95
CA ALA A 32 -4.51 9.52 1.19
C ALA A 32 -4.21 9.69 2.69
N PHE A 33 -5.25 9.85 3.51
CA PHE A 33 -5.17 10.24 4.92
C PHE A 33 -6.07 9.34 5.80
N PRO A 34 -5.64 8.11 6.12
CA PRO A 34 -6.39 7.20 6.97
C PRO A 34 -6.43 7.72 8.42
N SER A 35 -7.52 7.42 9.15
CA SER A 35 -7.62 7.70 10.59
C SER A 35 -6.59 6.91 11.37
N VAL A 36 -5.93 7.57 12.33
CA VAL A 36 -4.96 6.94 13.23
C VAL A 36 -5.63 5.90 14.10
N GLU A 37 -6.83 6.21 14.58
CA GLU A 37 -7.66 5.34 15.42
C GLU A 37 -8.08 4.08 14.63
N ALA A 38 -8.52 4.26 13.39
CA ALA A 38 -8.90 3.15 12.52
C ALA A 38 -7.71 2.21 12.23
N LEU A 39 -6.53 2.77 11.96
CA LEU A 39 -5.31 1.97 11.77
C LEU A 39 -4.88 1.24 13.04
N HIS A 40 -5.03 1.87 14.20
CA HIS A 40 -4.71 1.24 15.48
C HIS A 40 -5.63 0.06 15.79
N GLU A 41 -6.93 0.22 15.60
CA GLU A 41 -7.89 -0.87 15.78
C GLU A 41 -7.68 -1.99 14.74
N MET A 42 -7.34 -1.64 13.50
CA MET A 42 -6.95 -2.62 12.49
C MET A 42 -5.70 -3.41 12.92
N ASN A 43 -4.67 -2.74 13.44
CA ASN A 43 -3.47 -3.41 13.95
C ASN A 43 -3.80 -4.44 15.02
N LYS A 44 -4.58 -4.04 16.04
CA LYS A 44 -5.02 -4.96 17.10
C LYS A 44 -5.75 -6.17 16.52
N LYS A 45 -6.66 -5.95 15.57
CA LYS A 45 -7.42 -7.04 14.95
C LYS A 45 -6.52 -7.99 14.16
N ILE A 46 -5.56 -7.48 13.38
CA ILE A 46 -4.61 -8.31 12.62
C ILE A 46 -3.74 -9.12 13.57
N ILE A 47 -3.13 -8.47 14.56
CA ILE A 47 -2.18 -9.10 15.49
C ILE A 47 -2.87 -10.17 16.34
N ASN A 48 -4.07 -9.89 16.84
CA ASN A 48 -4.74 -10.78 17.80
C ASN A 48 -5.52 -11.93 17.15
N ASN A 49 -5.91 -11.81 15.87
CA ASN A 49 -6.84 -12.75 15.23
C ASN A 49 -6.26 -13.47 14.00
N THR A 50 -4.96 -13.30 13.71
CA THR A 50 -4.34 -13.88 12.50
C THR A 50 -2.93 -14.37 12.79
N LEU A 51 -2.37 -15.16 11.87
CA LEU A 51 -0.99 -15.66 11.96
C LEU A 51 0.04 -14.69 11.35
N THR A 52 -0.32 -13.42 11.19
CA THR A 52 0.49 -12.44 10.47
C THR A 52 1.76 -12.10 11.26
N ALA A 53 2.90 -12.55 10.75
CA ALA A 53 4.21 -12.21 11.32
C ALA A 53 4.75 -10.82 10.91
N TYR A 54 4.52 -10.38 9.67
CA TYR A 54 5.06 -9.12 9.16
C TYR A 54 4.17 -8.55 8.04
N TYR A 55 3.74 -7.30 8.20
CA TYR A 55 2.88 -6.62 7.24
C TYR A 55 3.21 -5.14 7.14
N ALA A 56 2.80 -4.51 6.04
CA ALA A 56 2.93 -3.07 5.85
C ALA A 56 1.65 -2.48 5.27
N TYR A 57 1.14 -1.42 5.91
CA TYR A 57 0.26 -0.47 5.23
C TYR A 57 1.06 0.26 4.19
N THR A 58 0.68 0.05 2.94
CA THR A 58 1.41 0.61 1.81
C THR A 58 0.55 1.61 1.09
N LYS A 59 1.06 2.83 0.97
CA LYS A 59 0.43 3.91 0.22
C LYS A 59 1.13 4.07 -1.10
N ASP A 60 0.41 4.58 -2.08
CA ASP A 60 1.06 5.18 -3.23
C ASP A 60 1.29 6.65 -2.91
N LEU A 61 2.46 7.17 -3.28
CA LEU A 61 2.86 8.53 -2.96
C LEU A 61 3.09 9.29 -4.25
N THR A 62 2.58 10.51 -4.33
CA THR A 62 2.91 11.44 -5.42
C THR A 62 3.76 12.58 -4.88
N LEU A 63 4.98 12.72 -5.37
CA LEU A 63 5.88 13.84 -5.08
C LEU A 63 5.81 14.86 -6.21
N CYS A 64 5.42 16.09 -5.89
CA CYS A 64 5.44 17.19 -6.86
C CYS A 64 6.84 17.80 -6.99
N LYS A 65 7.42 17.79 -8.18
CA LYS A 65 8.75 18.36 -8.43
C LYS A 65 8.78 19.89 -8.47
N LYS A 66 7.61 20.53 -8.55
CA LYS A 66 7.49 22.01 -8.53
C LYS A 66 7.42 22.60 -7.11
N CYS A 67 6.62 22.01 -6.23
CA CYS A 67 6.35 22.59 -4.89
C CYS A 67 6.70 21.65 -3.72
N ASN A 68 7.31 20.50 -4.01
CA ASN A 68 7.75 19.48 -3.04
C ASN A 68 6.62 18.91 -2.16
N PHE A 69 5.36 19.12 -2.55
CA PHE A 69 4.23 18.53 -1.84
C PHE A 69 4.16 17.02 -2.09
N VAL A 70 3.92 16.26 -1.03
CA VAL A 70 3.70 14.82 -1.08
C VAL A 70 2.23 14.54 -0.84
N HIS A 71 1.60 13.87 -1.80
CA HIS A 71 0.21 13.42 -1.71
C HIS A 71 0.15 11.90 -1.48
N GLY A 72 -0.82 11.44 -0.70
CA GLY A 72 -0.95 10.04 -0.26
C GLY A 72 -1.65 9.10 -1.25
N GLU A 73 -1.79 9.52 -2.51
CA GLU A 73 -2.38 8.75 -3.61
C GLU A 73 -1.55 8.92 -4.87
N ALA A 74 -1.65 7.97 -5.80
CA ALA A 74 -1.06 8.05 -7.14
C ALA A 74 -1.89 8.96 -8.05
N VAL A 75 -1.49 10.23 -8.16
CA VAL A 75 -2.17 11.24 -8.98
C VAL A 75 -1.21 11.79 -10.04
N ARG A 76 -1.76 12.19 -11.19
CA ARG A 76 -0.99 12.77 -12.31
C ARG A 76 -0.76 14.27 -12.20
N THR A 77 -1.42 14.92 -11.24
CA THR A 77 -1.38 16.36 -11.05
C THR A 77 -1.32 16.65 -9.56
N CYS A 78 -0.43 17.57 -9.17
CA CYS A 78 -0.29 17.98 -7.78
C CYS A 78 -1.56 18.69 -7.30
N PRO A 79 -2.24 18.19 -6.25
CA PRO A 79 -3.48 18.81 -5.75
C PRO A 79 -3.24 20.16 -5.07
N LYS A 80 -1.99 20.49 -4.70
CA LYS A 80 -1.64 21.76 -4.05
C LYS A 80 -1.38 22.90 -5.05
N CYS A 81 -0.74 22.62 -6.19
CA CYS A 81 -0.28 23.68 -7.10
C CYS A 81 -0.63 23.45 -8.58
N GLY A 82 -1.32 22.35 -8.92
CA GLY A 82 -1.76 22.05 -10.29
C GLY A 82 -0.66 21.58 -11.25
N ALA A 83 0.59 21.42 -10.80
CA ALA A 83 1.66 20.95 -11.67
C ALA A 83 1.49 19.47 -12.07
N SER A 84 1.75 19.15 -13.34
CA SER A 84 1.79 17.78 -13.85
C SER A 84 3.15 17.11 -13.72
N ASP A 85 4.21 17.88 -13.42
CA ASP A 85 5.55 17.34 -13.21
C ASP A 85 5.64 16.72 -11.80
N VAL A 86 5.26 15.45 -11.73
CA VAL A 86 5.17 14.67 -10.50
C VAL A 86 5.85 13.31 -10.66
N GLU A 87 6.35 12.78 -9.55
CA GLU A 87 6.85 11.42 -9.46
C GLU A 87 5.93 10.57 -8.60
N ILE A 88 5.65 9.34 -9.03
CA ILE A 88 4.83 8.41 -8.27
C ILE A 88 5.75 7.35 -7.68
N TYR A 89 5.66 7.16 -6.37
CA TYR A 89 6.38 6.15 -5.61
C TYR A 89 5.39 5.13 -5.07
N SER A 90 5.76 3.86 -5.15
CA SER A 90 5.07 2.79 -4.45
C SER A 90 6.12 1.79 -3.98
N ARG A 91 5.69 0.89 -3.11
CA ARG A 91 6.47 -0.28 -2.70
C ARG A 91 5.88 -1.52 -3.40
N ILE A 92 6.67 -2.59 -3.59
CA ILE A 92 6.22 -3.95 -4.00
C ILE A 92 7.06 -4.99 -3.27
N THR A 93 8.38 -4.87 -3.33
CA THR A 93 9.34 -5.85 -2.78
C THR A 93 9.99 -5.36 -1.48
N GLY A 94 9.22 -4.66 -0.64
CA GLY A 94 9.66 -4.23 0.70
C GLY A 94 10.13 -2.77 0.85
N TYR A 95 10.56 -2.08 -0.22
CA TYR A 95 10.95 -0.66 -0.17
C TYR A 95 10.27 0.19 -1.25
N TYR A 96 10.20 1.51 -1.01
CA TYR A 96 9.63 2.47 -1.97
C TYR A 96 10.58 2.72 -3.13
N GLN A 97 10.02 2.76 -4.35
CA GLN A 97 10.73 3.09 -5.58
C GLN A 97 9.83 3.94 -6.46
N ASN A 98 10.45 4.77 -7.30
CA ASN A 98 9.73 5.48 -8.34
C ASN A 98 9.21 4.48 -9.37
N ILE A 99 7.90 4.47 -9.63
CA ILE A 99 7.26 3.48 -10.51
C ILE A 99 7.74 3.57 -11.97
N SER A 100 8.35 4.70 -12.37
CA SER A 100 8.96 4.84 -13.71
C SER A 100 10.14 3.89 -13.92
N SER A 101 10.84 3.52 -12.84
CA SER A 101 11.96 2.57 -12.86
C SER A 101 11.53 1.10 -12.87
N TRP A 102 10.23 0.82 -12.70
CA TRP A 102 9.73 -0.54 -12.63
C TRP A 102 9.70 -1.20 -14.00
N ASN A 103 9.94 -2.51 -14.04
CA ASN A 103 9.73 -3.31 -15.23
C ASN A 103 8.23 -3.42 -15.56
N GLU A 104 7.92 -3.99 -16.72
CA GLU A 104 6.53 -4.12 -17.21
C GLU A 104 5.63 -4.89 -16.24
N GLY A 105 6.10 -6.02 -15.70
CA GLY A 105 5.31 -6.83 -14.77
C GLY A 105 4.94 -6.10 -13.47
N LYS A 106 5.89 -5.33 -12.90
CA LYS A 106 5.62 -4.50 -11.71
C LYS A 106 4.64 -3.37 -12.01
N ARG A 107 4.68 -2.79 -13.21
CA ARG A 107 3.71 -1.76 -13.64
C ARG A 107 2.32 -2.36 -13.86
N ALA A 108 2.23 -3.56 -14.43
CA ALA A 108 0.96 -4.27 -14.57
C ALA A 108 0.35 -4.58 -13.20
N GLU A 109 1.13 -5.14 -12.28
CA GLU A 109 0.68 -5.44 -10.92
C GLU A 109 0.23 -4.16 -10.16
N PHE A 110 0.90 -3.02 -10.37
CA PHE A 110 0.47 -1.73 -9.81
C PHE A 110 -0.92 -1.28 -10.26
N LEU A 111 -1.28 -1.57 -11.50
CA LEU A 111 -2.58 -1.26 -12.07
C LEU A 111 -3.64 -2.26 -11.59
N ASP A 112 -3.28 -3.55 -11.52
CA ASP A 112 -4.21 -4.65 -11.18
C ASP A 112 -4.46 -4.83 -9.69
N ARG A 113 -3.59 -4.27 -8.82
CA ARG A 113 -3.74 -4.44 -7.38
C ARG A 113 -4.98 -3.77 -6.84
N LYS A 114 -5.57 -4.40 -5.84
CA LYS A 114 -6.69 -3.85 -5.09
C LYS A 114 -6.17 -2.95 -3.99
N ARG A 115 -6.64 -1.70 -4.00
CA ARG A 115 -6.45 -0.73 -2.91
C ARG A 115 -7.68 -0.78 -2.02
N TYR A 116 -7.46 -0.96 -0.73
CA TYR A 116 -8.51 -1.10 0.27
C TYR A 116 -8.75 0.26 0.94
N LYS A 117 -10.00 0.69 0.94
CA LYS A 117 -10.46 1.80 1.78
C LYS A 117 -10.83 1.23 3.15
N VAL A 118 -10.26 1.80 4.21
CA VAL A 118 -10.57 1.38 5.57
C VAL A 118 -11.85 2.13 5.92
N LEU A 119 -13.00 1.51 5.66
CA LEU A 119 -14.30 2.10 5.99
C LEU A 119 -14.31 2.47 7.48
N ASN A 120 -14.62 3.73 7.75
CA ASN A 120 -14.96 4.22 9.10
C ASN A 120 -16.21 3.52 9.62
#